data_AF-A0A3P7IQZ8-F1
#
_entry.id   AF-A0A3P7IQZ8-F1
#
_cell.length_a   1.000
_cell.length_b   1.000
_cell.length_c   1.000
_cell.angle_alpha   90.00
_cell.angle_beta   90.00
_cell.angle_gamma   90.00
#
_symmetry.space_group_name_H-M   'P 1'
#
loop_
_entity.id
_entity.type
_entity.pdbx_description
1 polymer ?
#
loop_
_entity_poly.entity_id
_entity_poly.type
_entity_poly.pdbx_seq_one_letter_code
_entity_poly.pdbx_strand_id
1 'polypeptide(L)'
;MTLCPPDLYSTKAEILLVKKHGNGGDIKKYYHSGQLKHAYKVVIAGNHECTFDDTFLRSSNREVEAKEIALKQALQASLSSSKVTSPKSLLTNGIYLEDSVIELFGIIIYGTPWQPRVDNWAFNLSRGQALLDKWNNIPAGVDVLLTHSPPLGE
;
A
#
# COMPACT_ATOMS: atom_id res chain seq x y z
N MET A 1 -9.72 47.01 -13.95
CA MET A 1 -9.60 46.19 -12.74
C MET A 1 -9.74 44.74 -13.14
N THR A 2 -8.80 43.95 -12.66
CA THR A 2 -8.37 42.65 -13.19
C THR A 2 -9.46 41.57 -13.09
N LEU A 3 -9.60 40.83 -14.19
CA LEU A 3 -10.37 39.60 -14.31
C LEU A 3 -9.72 38.51 -13.43
N CYS A 4 -10.50 37.85 -12.58
CA CYS A 4 -10.12 36.60 -11.92
C CYS A 4 -10.98 35.48 -12.52
N PRO A 5 -10.41 34.42 -13.09
CA PRO A 5 -11.17 33.38 -13.80
C PRO A 5 -11.72 32.32 -12.82
N PRO A 6 -12.95 31.80 -13.01
CA PRO A 6 -13.42 30.65 -12.26
C PRO A 6 -13.15 29.34 -13.03
N ASP A 7 -11.88 28.99 -13.23
CA ASP A 7 -11.47 27.62 -13.61
C ASP A 7 -11.09 26.81 -12.36
N LEU A 8 -11.95 26.86 -11.34
CA LEU A 8 -11.71 26.21 -10.04
C LEU A 8 -12.58 24.98 -9.80
N TYR A 9 -12.82 24.15 -10.82
CA TYR A 9 -13.52 22.87 -10.64
C TYR A 9 -13.01 21.82 -11.63
N SER A 10 -11.85 21.23 -11.36
CA SER A 10 -11.51 19.87 -11.83
C SER A 10 -10.13 19.45 -11.32
N THR A 11 -9.96 19.31 -10.00
CA THR A 11 -8.92 18.41 -9.48
C THR A 11 -9.46 16.98 -9.61
N LYS A 12 -9.15 16.33 -10.73
CA LYS A 12 -9.36 14.88 -10.88
C LYS A 12 -8.54 14.19 -9.79
N ALA A 13 -9.20 13.70 -8.74
CA ALA A 13 -8.61 12.76 -7.80
C ALA A 13 -8.50 11.42 -8.53
N GLU A 14 -7.31 11.12 -9.04
CA GLU A 14 -7.02 9.84 -9.68
C GLU A 14 -6.34 8.95 -8.64
N ILE A 15 -7.04 7.92 -8.21
CA ILE A 15 -6.54 6.90 -7.29
C ILE A 15 -5.61 6.00 -8.10
N LEU A 16 -4.31 6.07 -7.83
CA LEU A 16 -3.33 5.23 -8.50
C LEU A 16 -3.14 3.95 -7.69
N LEU A 17 -3.81 2.87 -8.09
CA LEU A 17 -3.52 1.53 -7.56
C LEU A 17 -2.23 1.02 -8.23
N VAL A 18 -1.08 1.22 -7.59
CA VAL A 18 0.21 0.76 -8.14
C VAL A 18 0.35 -0.74 -7.90
N LYS A 19 0.00 -1.53 -8.91
CA LYS A 19 0.18 -2.99 -8.91
C LYS A 19 1.47 -3.35 -9.64
N LYS A 20 2.63 -3.46 -8.94
CA LYS A 20 3.74 -4.28 -9.48
C LYS A 20 4.90 -4.63 -8.53
N HIS A 21 5.21 -5.94 -8.54
CA HIS A 21 6.43 -6.66 -8.17
C HIS A 21 7.74 -5.86 -8.14
N GLY A 22 8.42 -5.74 -6.98
CA GLY A 22 9.80 -5.20 -6.96
C GLY A 22 10.53 -5.25 -5.61
N ASN A 23 11.84 -5.52 -5.66
CA ASN A 23 12.77 -5.53 -4.52
C ASN A 23 13.07 -4.09 -4.05
N GLY A 24 13.67 -3.91 -2.86
CA GLY A 24 13.88 -2.59 -2.22
C GLY A 24 14.62 -1.51 -3.03
N GLY A 25 15.28 -1.84 -4.14
CA GLY A 25 15.84 -0.88 -5.09
C GLY A 25 14.81 -0.20 -6.00
N ASP A 26 13.68 -0.85 -6.29
CA ASP A 26 12.65 -0.36 -7.22
C ASP A 26 11.72 0.68 -6.57
N ILE A 27 11.58 0.64 -5.23
CA ILE A 27 10.82 1.63 -4.45
C ILE A 27 11.40 3.05 -4.67
N LYS A 28 12.72 3.17 -4.77
CA LYS A 28 13.38 4.46 -5.05
C LYS A 28 13.18 4.95 -6.49
N LYS A 29 12.79 4.12 -7.45
CA LYS A 29 12.71 4.54 -8.87
C LYS A 29 11.34 5.12 -9.24
N TYR A 30 10.24 4.57 -8.71
CA TYR A 30 8.89 5.04 -9.03
C TYR A 30 8.46 6.24 -8.19
N TYR A 31 8.71 6.22 -6.88
CA TYR A 31 8.29 7.30 -5.98
C TYR A 31 9.20 8.53 -6.05
N HIS A 32 10.42 8.39 -6.56
CA HIS A 32 11.33 9.52 -6.79
C HIS A 32 11.09 10.21 -8.13
N SER A 33 10.22 9.66 -9.00
CA SER A 33 9.86 10.32 -10.24
C SER A 33 8.77 11.36 -9.95
N GLY A 34 9.18 12.62 -9.86
CA GLY A 34 8.28 13.80 -9.95
C GLY A 34 7.61 13.93 -11.32
N GLN A 35 7.31 12.82 -12.00
CA GLN A 35 6.74 12.75 -13.35
C GLN A 35 5.22 12.76 -13.34
N LEU A 36 4.58 12.32 -12.26
CA LEU A 36 3.13 12.38 -12.11
C LEU A 36 2.72 13.78 -11.63
N LYS A 37 1.92 14.47 -12.46
CA LYS A 37 1.42 15.84 -12.28
C LYS A 37 0.44 16.03 -11.12
N HIS A 38 0.05 14.95 -10.46
CA HIS A 38 -0.96 14.94 -9.40
C HIS A 38 -0.40 15.53 -8.11
N ALA A 39 -1.12 16.49 -7.54
CA ALA A 39 -0.74 17.15 -6.29
C ALA A 39 -0.74 16.19 -5.09
N TYR A 40 -1.65 15.21 -5.10
CA TYR A 40 -1.77 14.18 -4.07
C TYR A 40 -1.76 12.80 -4.73
N LYS A 41 -1.06 11.86 -4.09
CA LYS A 41 -0.91 10.47 -4.52
C LYS A 41 -1.19 9.60 -3.31
N VAL A 42 -2.38 9.01 -3.24
CA VAL A 42 -2.74 8.09 -2.16
C VAL A 42 -2.39 6.68 -2.62
N VAL A 43 -1.68 5.92 -1.79
CA VAL A 43 -1.18 4.59 -2.14
C VAL A 43 -1.40 3.61 -1.00
N ILE A 44 -1.62 2.34 -1.35
CA ILE A 44 -1.63 1.19 -0.45
C ILE A 44 -0.58 0.19 -0.91
N ALA A 45 -0.16 -0.71 -0.03
CA ALA A 45 0.67 -1.84 -0.40
C ALA A 45 -0.17 -2.99 -0.99
N GLY A 46 0.49 -3.89 -1.71
CA GLY A 46 -0.04 -5.17 -2.14
C GLY A 46 0.83 -6.33 -1.69
N ASN A 47 0.54 -7.54 -2.18
CA ASN A 47 1.29 -8.76 -1.82
C ASN A 47 2.79 -8.67 -2.15
N HIS A 48 3.20 -7.83 -3.08
CA HIS A 48 4.60 -7.73 -3.50
C HIS A 48 5.45 -6.78 -2.66
N GLU A 49 4.84 -5.90 -1.88
CA GLU A 49 5.54 -4.99 -0.98
C GLU A 49 5.89 -5.71 0.33
N CYS A 50 6.63 -6.82 0.22
CA CYS A 50 6.98 -7.69 1.35
C CYS A 50 7.69 -6.98 2.50
N THR A 51 8.44 -5.92 2.21
CA THR A 51 9.15 -5.13 3.22
C THR A 51 8.22 -4.21 4.01
N PHE A 52 6.97 -4.05 3.61
CA PHE A 52 5.99 -3.21 4.28
C PHE A 52 5.16 -4.02 5.29
N ASP A 53 5.13 -5.34 5.17
CA ASP A 53 4.46 -6.25 6.10
C ASP A 53 5.48 -6.79 7.14
N ASP A 54 5.49 -6.16 8.31
CA ASP A 54 6.30 -6.58 9.45
C ASP A 54 6.01 -8.03 9.88
N THR A 55 4.76 -8.48 9.76
CA THR A 55 4.35 -9.85 10.12
C THR A 55 4.94 -10.85 9.13
N PHE A 56 4.92 -10.53 7.83
CA PHE A 56 5.58 -11.31 6.81
C PHE A 56 7.08 -11.42 7.07
N LEU A 57 7.77 -10.31 7.36
CA LEU A 57 9.22 -10.33 7.62
C LEU A 57 9.60 -11.09 8.90
N ARG A 58 8.79 -11.01 9.95
CA ARG A 58 9.09 -11.62 11.27
C ARG A 58 8.57 -13.05 11.42
N SER A 59 7.65 -13.48 10.57
CA SER A 59 7.06 -14.82 10.67
C SER A 59 8.09 -15.91 10.39
N SER A 60 8.32 -16.74 11.40
CA SER A 60 9.17 -17.93 11.40
C SER A 60 8.31 -19.18 11.64
N ASN A 61 7.31 -19.40 10.78
CA ASN A 61 6.53 -20.63 10.87
C ASN A 61 7.41 -21.82 10.45
N ARG A 62 7.30 -22.94 11.18
CA ARG A 62 8.12 -24.15 10.97
C ARG A 62 7.80 -24.89 9.67
N GLU A 63 6.69 -24.55 9.02
CA GLU A 63 6.23 -25.10 7.74
C GLU A 63 6.46 -24.14 6.56
N VAL A 64 7.38 -23.18 6.72
CA VAL A 64 7.68 -22.22 5.64
C VAL A 64 8.62 -22.87 4.63
N GLU A 65 8.25 -22.80 3.35
CA GLU A 65 9.08 -23.30 2.25
C GLU A 65 10.46 -22.61 2.24
N ALA A 66 11.51 -23.36 1.93
CA ALA A 66 12.90 -22.85 1.91
C ALA A 66 13.06 -21.59 1.03
N LYS A 67 12.25 -21.44 -0.02
CA LYS A 67 12.24 -20.27 -0.90
C LYS A 67 11.76 -19.00 -0.18
N GLU A 68 10.73 -19.10 0.65
CA GLU A 68 10.22 -17.96 1.42
C GLU A 68 11.23 -17.55 2.50
N ILE A 69 11.89 -18.50 3.15
CA ILE A 69 12.97 -18.22 4.12
C ILE A 69 14.10 -17.44 3.44
N ALA A 70 14.58 -17.92 2.28
CA ALA A 70 15.64 -17.27 1.54
C ALA A 70 15.26 -15.84 1.10
N LEU A 71 14.00 -15.63 0.67
CA LEU A 71 13.48 -14.31 0.34
C LEU A 71 13.50 -13.37 1.54
N LYS A 72 12.96 -13.80 2.69
CA LYS A 72 12.94 -12.98 3.93
C LYS A 72 14.35 -12.59 4.37
N GLN A 73 15.30 -13.54 4.34
CA GLN A 73 16.70 -13.28 4.68
C GLN A 73 17.33 -12.26 3.72
N ALA A 74 17.10 -12.40 2.41
CA ALA A 74 17.61 -11.46 1.41
C ALA A 74 17.03 -10.05 1.61
N LEU A 75 15.73 -9.93 1.88
CA LEU A 75 15.07 -8.66 2.15
C LEU A 75 15.61 -7.99 3.42
N GLN A 76 15.74 -8.74 4.51
CA GLN A 76 16.30 -8.21 5.77
C GLN A 76 17.76 -7.77 5.61
N ALA A 77 18.58 -8.54 4.89
CA ALA A 77 19.96 -8.17 4.59
C ALA A 77 20.02 -6.88 3.74
N SER A 78 19.13 -6.75 2.74
CA SER A 78 19.04 -5.56 1.90
C SER A 78 18.61 -4.31 2.67
N LEU A 79 17.66 -4.44 3.60
CA LEU A 79 17.22 -3.33 4.44
C LEU A 79 18.34 -2.87 5.39
N SER A 80 19.04 -3.84 6.00
CA SER A 80 20.16 -3.60 6.91
C SER A 80 21.33 -2.90 6.19
N SER A 81 21.72 -3.39 5.00
CA SER A 81 22.80 -2.78 4.23
C SER A 81 22.48 -1.36 3.78
N SER A 82 21.21 -1.10 3.45
CA SER A 82 20.72 0.22 3.03
C SER A 82 20.43 1.17 4.19
N LYS A 83 20.60 0.74 5.44
CA LYS A 83 20.23 1.50 6.66
C LYS A 83 18.77 1.97 6.67
N VAL A 84 17.87 1.20 6.03
CA VAL A 84 16.44 1.50 5.97
C VAL A 84 15.76 0.81 7.14
N THR A 85 15.32 1.58 8.12
CA THR A 85 14.58 1.08 9.29
C THR A 85 13.07 1.04 9.05
N SER A 86 12.55 1.95 8.23
CA SER A 86 11.14 2.01 7.86
C SER A 86 11.02 2.09 6.34
N PRO A 87 10.78 0.97 5.64
CA PRO A 87 10.65 0.96 4.17
C PRO A 87 9.53 1.88 3.68
N LYS A 88 8.45 2.00 4.47
CA LYS A 88 7.33 2.92 4.23
C LYS A 88 7.77 4.38 4.15
N SER A 89 8.79 4.80 4.90
CA SER A 89 9.28 6.19 4.88
C SER A 89 10.00 6.59 3.60
N LEU A 90 10.36 5.61 2.75
CA LEU A 90 10.91 5.87 1.42
C LEU A 90 9.85 6.43 0.45
N LEU A 91 8.57 6.34 0.79
CA LEU A 91 7.46 6.92 0.04
C LEU A 91 7.31 8.43 0.30
N THR A 92 8.29 9.22 -0.14
CA THR A 92 8.32 10.67 0.15
C THR A 92 7.30 11.48 -0.64
N ASN A 93 6.78 10.94 -1.74
CA ASN A 93 5.88 11.63 -2.68
C ASN A 93 4.49 10.98 -2.78
N GLY A 94 4.09 10.24 -1.75
CA GLY A 94 2.79 9.61 -1.65
C GLY A 94 2.30 9.54 -0.21
N ILE A 95 0.99 9.56 -0.04
CA ILE A 95 0.30 9.33 1.23
C ILE A 95 0.02 7.83 1.29
N TYR A 96 0.78 7.12 2.11
CA TYR A 96 0.60 5.70 2.33
C TYR A 96 -0.52 5.44 3.33
N LEU A 97 -1.47 4.59 2.96
CA LEU A 97 -2.54 4.12 3.84
C LEU A 97 -2.38 2.61 4.12
N GLU A 98 -2.52 2.24 5.38
CA GLU A 98 -2.57 0.86 5.85
C GLU A 98 -3.46 0.81 7.07
N ASP A 99 -4.67 0.27 6.89
CA ASP A 99 -5.73 0.27 7.89
C ASP A 99 -6.00 1.68 8.44
N SER A 100 -5.95 2.69 7.57
CA SER A 100 -6.00 4.11 7.96
C SER A 100 -6.81 4.96 6.98
N VAL A 101 -7.23 6.14 7.47
CA VAL A 101 -8.01 7.14 6.73
C VAL A 101 -7.17 8.36 6.41
N ILE A 102 -7.45 8.97 5.27
CA ILE A 102 -7.12 10.37 4.97
C ILE A 102 -8.36 11.08 4.45
N GLU A 103 -8.51 12.35 4.80
CA GLU A 103 -9.50 13.23 4.18
C GLU A 103 -8.78 14.20 3.25
N LEU A 104 -9.17 14.23 1.98
CA LEU A 104 -8.65 15.14 0.98
C LEU A 104 -9.82 15.83 0.28
N PHE A 105 -9.88 17.16 0.37
CA PHE A 105 -10.94 17.96 -0.25
C PHE A 105 -12.37 17.55 0.17
N GLY A 106 -12.55 17.13 1.42
CA GLY A 106 -13.83 16.63 1.93
C GLY A 106 -14.18 15.21 1.51
N ILE A 107 -13.27 14.49 0.84
CA ILE A 107 -13.43 13.09 0.44
C ILE A 107 -12.68 12.21 1.44
N ILE A 108 -13.39 11.31 2.11
CA ILE A 108 -12.84 10.36 3.08
C ILE A 108 -12.38 9.10 2.34
N ILE A 109 -11.07 8.85 2.39
CA ILE A 109 -10.42 7.72 1.73
C ILE A 109 -9.87 6.78 2.80
N TYR A 110 -10.32 5.52 2.81
CA TYR A 110 -9.77 4.46 3.65
C TYR A 110 -8.91 3.52 2.80
N GLY A 111 -7.72 3.17 3.27
CA GLY A 111 -6.84 2.25 2.56
C GLY A 111 -6.38 1.09 3.41
N THR A 112 -6.41 -0.11 2.84
CA THR A 112 -5.94 -1.32 3.49
C THR A 112 -5.33 -2.30 2.49
N PRO A 113 -4.15 -2.91 2.80
CA PRO A 113 -3.43 -3.78 1.88
C PRO A 113 -3.88 -5.25 1.95
N TRP A 114 -4.69 -5.62 2.95
CA TRP A 114 -5.03 -7.02 3.21
C TRP A 114 -5.81 -7.64 2.06
N GLN A 115 -5.49 -8.90 1.75
CA GLN A 115 -6.14 -9.66 0.70
C GLN A 115 -6.39 -11.11 1.14
N PRO A 116 -7.36 -11.80 0.50
CA PRO A 116 -7.46 -13.24 0.60
C PRO A 116 -6.17 -13.90 0.15
N ARG A 117 -5.70 -14.87 0.93
CA ARG A 117 -4.46 -15.61 0.66
C ARG A 117 -4.33 -16.02 -0.80
N VAL A 118 -3.33 -15.46 -1.47
CA VAL A 118 -2.80 -15.90 -2.76
C VAL A 118 -1.30 -16.15 -2.56
N ASP A 119 -0.89 -17.42 -2.70
CA ASP A 119 0.47 -17.88 -2.43
C ASP A 119 0.98 -17.50 -1.02
N ASN A 120 2.31 -17.46 -0.85
CA ASN A 120 2.98 -17.14 0.41
C ASN A 120 3.69 -15.77 0.33
N TRP A 121 2.95 -14.74 -0.06
CA TRP A 121 3.41 -13.35 -0.10
C TRP A 121 2.83 -12.51 1.05
N ALA A 122 3.18 -11.23 1.10
CA ALA A 122 2.75 -10.31 2.16
C ALA A 122 1.24 -9.98 2.12
N PHE A 123 0.74 -9.44 3.23
CA PHE A 123 -0.63 -8.97 3.41
C PHE A 123 -1.71 -10.02 3.10
N ASN A 124 -1.37 -11.30 3.28
CA ASN A 124 -2.27 -12.43 3.06
C ASN A 124 -2.95 -12.83 4.36
N LEU A 125 -4.29 -12.87 4.36
CA LEU A 125 -5.10 -13.44 5.43
C LEU A 125 -6.00 -14.55 4.90
N SER A 126 -6.32 -15.51 5.76
CA SER A 126 -7.29 -16.55 5.44
C SER A 126 -8.68 -15.93 5.24
N ARG A 127 -9.42 -16.42 4.25
CA ARG A 127 -10.84 -16.08 4.10
C ARG A 127 -11.61 -16.44 5.37
N GLY A 128 -12.65 -15.67 5.68
CA GLY A 128 -13.42 -15.82 6.92
C GLY A 128 -13.03 -14.76 7.95
N GLN A 129 -12.94 -15.16 9.23
CA GLN A 129 -12.86 -14.23 10.35
C GLN A 129 -11.65 -13.27 10.27
N ALA A 130 -10.46 -13.76 9.89
CA ALA A 130 -9.26 -12.92 9.86
C ALA A 130 -9.39 -11.73 8.90
N LEU A 131 -9.99 -11.93 7.72
CA LEU A 131 -10.28 -10.83 6.79
C LEU A 131 -11.46 -9.99 7.28
N LEU A 132 -12.52 -10.62 7.81
CA LEU A 132 -13.66 -9.91 8.36
C LEU A 132 -13.25 -8.92 9.46
N ASP A 133 -12.32 -9.30 10.33
CA ASP A 133 -11.77 -8.43 11.37
C ASP A 133 -11.11 -7.18 10.78
N LYS A 134 -10.46 -7.29 9.63
CA LYS A 134 -9.91 -6.14 8.89
C LYS A 134 -10.99 -5.30 8.26
N TRP A 135 -11.97 -5.93 7.61
CA TRP A 135 -13.10 -5.24 7.00
C TRP A 135 -13.97 -4.49 8.02
N ASN A 136 -14.11 -5.02 9.24
CA ASN A 136 -14.85 -4.37 10.32
C ASN A 136 -14.17 -3.10 10.86
N ASN A 137 -12.87 -2.88 10.56
CA ASN A 137 -12.17 -1.65 10.93
C ASN A 137 -12.40 -0.51 9.94
N ILE A 138 -13.08 -0.76 8.80
CA ILE A 138 -13.45 0.29 7.86
C ILE A 138 -14.52 1.17 8.52
N PRO A 139 -14.26 2.46 8.75
CA PRO A 139 -15.23 3.33 9.39
C PRO A 139 -16.43 3.60 8.48
N ALA A 140 -17.57 3.91 9.09
CA ALA A 140 -18.73 4.40 8.34
C ALA A 140 -18.42 5.77 7.72
N GLY A 141 -19.04 6.06 6.57
CA GLY A 141 -18.86 7.35 5.87
C GLY A 141 -17.61 7.46 5.02
N VAL A 142 -16.94 6.35 4.71
CA VAL A 142 -15.87 6.31 3.70
C VAL A 142 -16.48 6.50 2.31
N ASP A 143 -15.99 7.49 1.56
CA ASP A 143 -16.39 7.76 0.19
C ASP A 143 -15.63 6.87 -0.81
N VAL A 144 -14.36 6.60 -0.50
CA VAL A 144 -13.45 5.82 -1.35
C VAL A 144 -12.75 4.76 -0.52
N LEU A 145 -12.97 3.49 -0.87
CA LEU A 145 -12.27 2.35 -0.30
C LEU A 145 -11.15 1.88 -1.23
N LEU A 146 -9.92 1.86 -0.74
CA LEU A 146 -8.75 1.34 -1.45
C LEU A 146 -8.34 -0.02 -0.90
N THR A 147 -8.49 -1.06 -1.72
CA THR A 147 -8.05 -2.43 -1.42
C THR A 147 -7.16 -2.96 -2.53
N HIS A 148 -6.21 -3.83 -2.18
CA HIS A 148 -5.31 -4.43 -3.17
C HIS A 148 -6.02 -5.49 -4.04
N SER A 149 -6.89 -6.29 -3.43
CA SER A 149 -7.72 -7.27 -4.14
C SER A 149 -9.12 -6.72 -4.41
N PRO A 150 -9.74 -7.11 -5.55
CA PRO A 150 -11.14 -6.79 -5.82
C PRO A 150 -12.08 -7.45 -4.79
N PRO A 151 -13.29 -6.90 -4.61
CA PRO A 151 -14.34 -7.57 -3.85
C PRO A 151 -14.81 -8.85 -4.58
N LEU A 152 -15.58 -9.67 -3.89
CA LEU A 152 -16.16 -10.86 -4.50
C LEU A 152 -17.19 -10.45 -5.58
N GLY A 153 -17.07 -11.01 -6.78
CA GLY A 153 -18.05 -10.83 -7.86
C GLY A 153 -17.62 -9.89 -8.99
N GLU A 154 -16.41 -9.35 -8.93
CA GLU A 154 -15.76 -8.56 -9.99
C GLU A 154 -14.73 -9.38 -10.78
#